data_AF-A0A662YLD9-F1
#
_entry.id   AF-A0A662YLD9-F1
#
_cell.length_a   1.000
_cell.length_b   1.000
_cell.length_c   1.000
_cell.angle_alpha   90.00
_cell.angle_beta   90.00
_cell.angle_gamma   90.00
#
_symmetry.space_group_name_H-M   'P 1'
#
loop_
_entity.id
_entity.type
_entity.pdbx_description
1 polymer ?
#
loop_
_entity_poly.entity_id
_entity_poly.type
_entity_poly.pdbx_seq_one_letter_code
_entity_poly.pdbx_strand_id
1 'polypeptide(L)'
;MARLLRSNLRSVLVAQIRMSSDSSQLGELGKGAGKGGGGGGSIREAGGAFGKRQAAQEEQYFKKKEREQLDALRKHHEEEISHHKQEIDRLEKEIDRRKSKIKALKHDD
;
A
#
# COMPACT_ATOMS: atom_id res chain seq x y z
N MET A 1 46.69 20.72 -8.61
CA MET A 1 45.48 21.09 -7.85
C MET A 1 44.46 21.71 -8.81
N ALA A 2 43.52 20.94 -9.34
CA ALA A 2 42.35 21.49 -10.04
C ALA A 2 41.19 20.50 -9.90
N ARG A 3 40.16 20.90 -9.16
CA ARG A 3 38.98 20.09 -8.83
C ARG A 3 38.02 20.11 -10.02
N LEU A 4 37.57 18.94 -10.44
CA LEU A 4 36.45 18.71 -11.33
C LEU A 4 35.15 19.23 -10.67
N LEU A 5 34.57 20.29 -11.21
CA LEU A 5 33.19 20.70 -10.92
C LEU A 5 32.27 19.94 -11.89
N ARG A 6 31.69 18.83 -11.42
CA ARG A 6 30.55 18.19 -12.10
C ARG A 6 29.28 18.97 -11.74
N SER A 7 28.69 19.66 -12.71
CA SER A 7 27.38 20.32 -12.58
C SER A 7 26.26 19.28 -12.65
N ASN A 8 25.44 19.21 -11.60
CA ASN A 8 24.26 18.34 -11.53
C ASN A 8 23.09 18.97 -12.30
N LEU A 9 22.98 18.68 -13.60
CA LEU A 9 21.83 19.08 -14.43
C LEU A 9 20.57 18.21 -14.23
N ARG A 10 20.49 17.42 -13.14
CA ARG A 10 19.35 16.51 -12.90
C ARG A 10 18.33 17.00 -11.88
N SER A 11 18.53 18.11 -11.17
CA SER A 11 17.59 18.54 -10.12
C SER A 11 16.43 19.43 -10.60
N VAL A 12 16.49 19.98 -11.81
CA VAL A 12 15.49 21.00 -12.25
C VAL A 12 14.22 20.36 -12.82
N LEU A 13 14.27 19.12 -13.33
CA LEU A 13 13.11 18.48 -13.98
C LEU A 13 12.11 17.81 -13.01
N VAL A 14 12.44 17.62 -11.73
CA VAL A 14 11.57 16.88 -10.78
C VAL A 14 10.64 17.81 -9.98
N ALA A 15 10.92 19.11 -9.93
CA ALA A 15 10.12 20.06 -9.14
C ALA A 15 8.74 20.39 -9.76
N GLN A 16 8.57 20.20 -11.08
CA GLN A 16 7.35 20.62 -11.78
C GLN A 16 6.15 19.66 -11.62
N ILE A 17 6.36 18.44 -11.10
CA ILE A 17 5.30 17.40 -11.06
C ILE A 17 4.47 17.45 -9.75
N ARG A 18 4.91 18.19 -8.72
CA ARG A 18 4.24 18.19 -7.40
C ARG A 18 3.17 19.28 -7.22
N MET A 19 2.98 20.19 -8.18
CA MET A 19 2.12 21.38 -7.98
C MET A 19 0.87 21.42 -8.87
N SER A 20 0.36 20.25 -9.26
CA SER A 20 -0.94 20.11 -9.95
C SER A 20 -1.91 19.28 -9.11
N SER A 21 -1.93 19.48 -7.79
CA SER A 21 -2.97 18.94 -6.92
C SER A 21 -4.18 19.85 -6.94
N ASP A 22 -4.93 19.76 -8.03
CA ASP A 22 -6.39 19.66 -8.06
C ASP A 22 -7.17 20.03 -6.78
N SER A 23 -7.07 21.29 -6.37
CA SER A 23 -7.94 21.87 -5.33
C SER A 23 -9.31 22.27 -5.90
N SER A 24 -9.54 22.05 -7.20
CA SER A 24 -10.77 22.40 -7.93
C SER A 24 -11.77 21.25 -8.05
N GLN A 25 -11.36 19.99 -7.85
CA GLN A 25 -12.26 18.83 -7.98
C GLN A 25 -12.80 18.31 -6.64
N LEU A 26 -12.62 19.07 -5.56
CA LEU A 26 -13.34 18.85 -4.30
C LEU A 26 -14.72 19.52 -4.40
N GLY A 27 -15.67 18.83 -5.04
CA GLY A 27 -17.07 19.23 -5.02
C GLY A 27 -17.54 19.46 -3.57
N GLU A 28 -18.41 20.45 -3.36
CA GLU A 28 -18.94 20.79 -2.04
C GLU A 28 -19.52 19.54 -1.36
N LEU A 29 -19.03 19.23 -0.15
CA LEU A 29 -19.53 18.10 0.65
C LEU A 29 -21.05 18.18 0.75
N GLY A 30 -21.73 17.18 0.19
CA GLY A 30 -23.19 17.10 0.14
C GLY A 30 -23.84 17.47 -1.19
N LYS A 31 -23.11 17.92 -2.23
CA LYS A 31 -23.66 17.91 -3.59
C LYS A 31 -23.54 16.50 -4.15
N GLY A 32 -24.67 15.87 -4.46
CA GLY A 32 -24.78 14.50 -4.99
C GLY A 32 -24.03 14.18 -6.28
N ALA A 33 -23.28 15.13 -6.86
CA ALA A 33 -22.47 14.95 -8.06
C ALA A 33 -20.99 15.23 -7.76
N GLY A 34 -20.28 14.26 -7.19
CA GLY A 34 -18.86 14.42 -6.84
C GLY A 34 -18.13 13.10 -6.58
N LYS A 35 -16.80 13.13 -6.77
CA LYS A 35 -15.75 12.12 -6.53
C LYS A 35 -16.23 10.66 -6.33
N GLY A 36 -16.94 10.11 -7.33
CA GLY A 36 -17.09 8.67 -7.50
C GLY A 36 -18.47 8.04 -7.34
N GLY A 37 -19.56 8.80 -7.21
CA GLY A 37 -20.91 8.21 -7.18
C GLY A 37 -21.96 9.15 -7.79
N GLY A 38 -22.71 8.66 -8.78
CA GLY A 38 -23.77 9.43 -9.42
C GLY A 38 -24.91 9.75 -8.46
N GLY A 39 -25.40 11.00 -8.47
CA GLY A 39 -26.64 11.53 -7.89
C GLY A 39 -26.89 11.35 -6.39
N GLY A 40 -26.68 10.16 -5.82
CA GLY A 40 -26.99 9.81 -4.44
C GLY A 40 -28.46 9.97 -4.04
N GLY A 41 -29.38 10.12 -5.01
CA GLY A 41 -30.81 10.35 -4.80
C GLY A 41 -31.15 11.78 -4.39
N SER A 42 -32.45 12.11 -4.41
CA SER A 42 -32.97 13.47 -4.19
C SER A 42 -32.51 14.14 -2.88
N ILE A 43 -32.23 13.35 -1.84
CA ILE A 43 -31.75 13.85 -0.53
C ILE A 43 -30.30 14.33 -0.59
N ARG A 44 -29.44 13.64 -1.35
CA ARG A 44 -28.03 14.02 -1.54
C ARG A 44 -27.90 15.07 -2.64
N GLU A 45 -28.75 15.08 -3.65
CA GLU A 45 -28.77 16.16 -4.65
C GLU A 45 -29.25 17.49 -4.06
N ALA A 46 -30.21 17.46 -3.13
CA ALA A 46 -30.73 18.66 -2.47
C ALA A 46 -29.69 19.40 -1.62
N GLY A 47 -28.56 18.78 -1.26
CA GLY A 47 -27.43 19.47 -0.61
C GLY A 47 -27.70 20.03 0.79
N GLY A 48 -28.81 19.64 1.43
CA GLY A 48 -29.20 20.09 2.77
C GLY A 48 -28.37 19.46 3.90
N ALA A 49 -28.62 19.90 5.14
CA ALA A 49 -27.90 19.41 6.33
C ALA A 49 -27.96 17.87 6.49
N PHE A 50 -29.09 17.25 6.15
CA PHE A 50 -29.25 15.80 6.16
C PHE A 50 -28.40 15.10 5.07
N GLY A 51 -28.34 15.66 3.85
CA GLY A 51 -27.48 15.14 2.79
C GLY A 51 -25.99 15.22 3.12
N LYS A 52 -25.56 16.33 3.75
CA LYS A 52 -24.19 16.50 4.25
C LYS A 52 -23.83 15.48 5.34
N ARG A 53 -24.74 15.24 6.29
CA ARG A 53 -24.55 14.25 7.35
C ARG A 53 -24.50 12.82 6.81
N GLN A 54 -25.37 12.47 5.87
CA GLN A 54 -25.38 11.14 5.24
C GLN A 54 -24.08 10.88 4.46
N ALA A 55 -23.64 11.85 3.65
CA ALA A 55 -22.38 11.72 2.90
C ALA A 55 -21.17 11.50 3.82
N ALA A 56 -21.09 12.23 4.95
CA ALA A 56 -20.01 12.05 5.92
C ALA A 56 -20.03 10.66 6.60
N GLN A 57 -21.21 10.14 6.93
CA GLN A 57 -21.35 8.81 7.52
C GLN A 57 -20.96 7.69 6.54
N GLU A 58 -21.41 7.80 5.29
CA GLU A 58 -21.02 6.88 4.22
C GLU A 58 -19.50 6.91 4.00
N GLU A 59 -18.89 8.09 3.90
CA GLU A 59 -17.44 8.23 3.73
C GLU A 59 -16.66 7.60 4.89
N GLN A 60 -17.08 7.83 6.14
CA GLN A 60 -16.47 7.20 7.30
C GLN A 60 -16.58 5.68 7.27
N TYR A 61 -17.74 5.15 6.88
CA TYR A 61 -17.97 3.71 6.77
C TYR A 61 -17.05 3.09 5.71
N PHE A 62 -17.00 3.66 4.51
CA PHE A 62 -16.15 3.15 3.43
C PHE A 62 -14.67 3.25 3.77
N LYS A 63 -14.22 4.35 4.38
CA LYS A 63 -12.83 4.49 4.83
C LYS A 63 -12.46 3.45 5.88
N LYS A 64 -13.37 3.12 6.80
CA LYS A 64 -13.17 2.04 7.78
C LYS A 64 -13.07 0.69 7.07
N LYS A 65 -13.96 0.40 6.11
CA LYS A 65 -13.97 -0.85 5.35
C LYS A 65 -12.72 -1.03 4.49
N GLU A 66 -12.26 0.03 3.82
CA GLU A 66 -11.02 0.02 3.06
C GLU A 66 -9.82 -0.28 3.97
N ARG A 67 -9.76 0.36 5.15
CA ARG A 67 -8.71 0.06 6.14
C ARG A 67 -8.76 -1.39 6.61
N GLU A 68 -9.95 -1.92 6.92
CA GLU A 68 -10.12 -3.33 7.31
C GLU A 68 -9.62 -4.30 6.24
N GLN A 69 -9.91 -4.01 4.96
CA GLN A 69 -9.44 -4.83 3.82
C GLN A 69 -7.92 -4.76 3.65
N LEU A 70 -7.33 -3.57 3.75
CA LEU A 70 -5.88 -3.39 3.67
C LEU A 70 -5.16 -4.09 4.82
N ASP A 71 -5.69 -3.99 6.03
CA ASP A 71 -5.11 -4.64 7.20
C ASP A 71 -5.24 -6.17 7.11
N ALA A 72 -6.34 -6.70 6.55
CA ALA A 72 -6.48 -8.13 6.27
C ALA A 72 -5.46 -8.62 5.23
N LEU A 73 -5.25 -7.86 4.15
CA LEU A 73 -4.26 -8.19 3.12
C LEU A 73 -2.84 -8.17 3.66
N ARG A 74 -2.50 -7.18 4.50
CA ARG A 74 -1.19 -7.13 5.18
C ARG A 74 -0.96 -8.35 6.06
N LYS A 75 -1.94 -8.71 6.90
CA LYS A 75 -1.85 -9.88 7.78
C LYS A 75 -1.66 -11.17 6.99
N HIS A 76 -2.41 -11.36 5.91
CA HIS A 76 -2.25 -12.53 5.04
C HIS A 76 -0.80 -12.65 4.53
N HIS A 77 -0.22 -11.55 4.03
CA HIS A 77 1.17 -11.58 3.57
C HIS A 77 2.18 -11.77 4.69
N GLU A 78 1.93 -11.25 5.89
CA GLU A 78 2.78 -11.52 7.07
C GLU A 78 2.75 -13.00 7.45
N GLU A 79 1.59 -13.64 7.40
CA GLU A 79 1.40 -15.07 7.65
C GLU A 79 2.13 -15.92 6.60
N GLU A 80 2.00 -15.58 5.30
CA GLU A 80 2.71 -16.25 4.20
C GLU A 80 4.24 -16.15 4.37
N ILE A 81 4.74 -14.96 4.70
CA ILE A 81 6.17 -14.74 4.96
C ILE A 81 6.63 -15.61 6.15
N SER A 82 5.85 -15.66 7.23
CA SER A 82 6.18 -16.47 8.40
C SER A 82 6.22 -17.97 8.05
N HIS A 83 5.22 -18.45 7.31
CA HIS A 83 5.15 -19.83 6.84
C HIS A 83 6.36 -20.19 5.98
N HIS A 84 6.73 -19.34 5.01
CA HIS A 84 7.90 -19.57 4.17
C HIS A 84 9.21 -19.55 4.95
N LYS A 85 9.34 -18.69 5.97
CA LYS A 85 10.52 -18.70 6.86
C LYS A 85 10.66 -20.02 7.61
N GLN A 86 9.55 -20.58 8.11
CA GLN A 86 9.56 -21.87 8.80
C GLN A 86 9.95 -23.01 7.86
N GLU A 87 9.46 -22.99 6.61
CA GLU A 87 9.82 -24.01 5.62
C GLU A 87 11.30 -23.92 5.21
N ILE A 88 11.84 -22.70 5.08
CA ILE A 88 13.27 -22.49 4.82
C ILE A 88 14.12 -23.09 5.96
N ASP A 89 13.80 -22.79 7.23
CA ASP A 89 14.53 -23.34 8.39
C ASP A 89 14.48 -24.88 8.43
N ARG A 90 13.34 -25.46 8.07
CA ARG A 90 13.21 -26.92 7.94
C ARG A 90 14.14 -27.48 6.86
N LEU A 91 14.13 -26.88 5.67
CA LEU A 91 14.96 -27.32 4.55
C LEU A 91 16.45 -27.13 4.83
N GLU A 92 16.85 -26.06 5.50
CA GLU A 92 18.23 -25.82 5.94
C GLU A 92 18.71 -26.94 6.87
N LYS A 93 17.89 -27.34 7.86
CA LYS A 93 18.19 -28.47 8.74
C LYS A 93 18.34 -29.79 7.98
N GLU A 94 17.53 -30.03 6.95
CA GLU A 94 17.65 -31.22 6.10
C GLU A 94 18.94 -31.20 5.27
N ILE A 95 19.30 -30.04 4.72
CA ILE A 95 20.56 -29.84 4.01
C ILE A 95 21.75 -30.14 4.92
N ASP A 96 21.74 -29.63 6.16
CA ASP A 96 22.83 -29.84 7.10
C ASP A 96 22.95 -31.30 7.54
N ARG A 97 21.82 -31.99 7.76
CA ARG A 97 21.83 -33.45 7.98
C ARG A 97 22.47 -34.20 6.82
N ARG A 98 22.14 -33.84 5.58
CA ARG A 98 22.73 -34.48 4.38
C ARG A 98 24.22 -34.17 4.26
N LYS A 99 24.65 -32.93 4.52
CA LYS A 99 26.06 -32.55 4.55
C LYS A 99 26.84 -33.37 5.58
N SER A 100 26.32 -33.52 6.80
CA SER A 100 26.97 -34.35 7.83
C SER A 100 27.08 -35.82 7.42
N LYS A 101 26.04 -36.38 6.80
CA LYS A 101 26.08 -37.76 6.28
C LYS A 101 27.13 -37.94 5.19
N ILE A 102 27.25 -36.98 4.27
CA ILE A 102 28.29 -36.99 3.23
C ILE A 102 29.68 -36.90 3.87
N LYS A 103 29.86 -36.04 4.88
CA LYS A 103 31.14 -35.90 5.58
C LYS A 103 31.56 -37.20 6.28
N ALA A 104 30.61 -37.90 6.92
CA ALA A 104 30.87 -39.20 7.55
C ALA A 104 31.34 -40.23 6.51
N LEU A 105 30.61 -40.38 5.41
CA LEU A 105 30.97 -41.32 4.34
C LEU A 105 32.34 -41.02 3.71
N LYS A 106 32.77 -39.76 3.64
CA LYS A 106 34.08 -39.37 3.09
C LYS A 106 35.26 -39.63 4.02
N HIS A 107 35.03 -39.84 5.31
CA HIS A 107 36.11 -40.09 6.28
C HIS A 107 36.33 -41.61 6.47
N ASP A 108 35.39 -42.44 6.02
CA ASP A 108 35.49 -43.89 6.11
C ASP A 108 36.24 -44.53 4.91
N ASP A 109 36.73 -43.71 3.95
CA ASP A 109 37.63 -44.05 2.83
C ASP A 109 39.07 -43.55 3.11
#